data_AF-R5LVF4-F1
#
_entry.id   AF-R5LVF4-F1
#
_cell.length_a   1.000
_cell.length_b   1.000
_cell.length_c   1.000
_cell.angle_alpha   90.00
_cell.angle_beta   90.00
_cell.angle_gamma   90.00
#
_symmetry.space_group_name_H-M   'P 1'
#
loop_
_entity.id
_entity.type
_entity.pdbx_description
1 polymer ?
#
loop_
_entity_poly.entity_id
_entity_poly.type
_entity_poly.pdbx_seq_one_letter_code
_entity_poly.pdbx_strand_id
1 'polypeptide(L)'
;MDANKEKAIEKIYRLTLQDAEFDTALRKKLGIVSPADVVLGDNERINEIYELCIEKITRKQGTEFYADFPIESLRSALAYDYNRMERFRRKDDFGDFCLAMYQQIENITNYICADPIVNRVASKMWAYPAYCIDSDLKKRPGEYIIARLLFIGNTGGNPNYLIKTSKPLSEHYAWDKMRNVVYFIGYKAEMKSSDYDSFNEICSLLSELYQCRNTNHRHTGLSEISEHSRQILEKIRPLKSFYYSKFHGLLSQYVEYVKNGYPLEDKLIDYADSLPDIDIKPQISINIKGKIDLDKIPKR
;
A
#
# COMPACT_ATOMS: atom_id res chain seq x y z
N MET A 1 19.39 61.21 -16.30
CA MET A 1 18.08 61.89 -16.10
C MET A 1 18.38 63.26 -15.52
N ASP A 2 17.64 64.31 -15.89
CA ASP A 2 17.87 65.66 -15.34
C ASP A 2 17.57 65.66 -13.83
N ALA A 3 18.47 66.21 -13.01
CA ALA A 3 18.37 66.25 -11.55
C ALA A 3 17.06 66.90 -11.07
N ASN A 4 16.48 67.81 -11.87
CA ASN A 4 15.20 68.43 -11.57
C ASN A 4 14.02 67.47 -11.72
N LYS A 5 14.09 66.54 -12.69
CA LYS A 5 13.06 65.52 -12.92
C LYS A 5 13.08 64.47 -11.81
N GLU A 6 14.28 64.13 -11.34
CA GLU A 6 14.49 63.18 -10.23
C GLU A 6 13.91 63.72 -8.91
N LYS A 7 14.14 65.00 -8.62
CA LYS A 7 13.52 65.69 -7.47
C LYS A 7 11.99 65.76 -7.56
N ALA A 8 11.45 65.96 -8.76
CA ALA A 8 10.01 66.00 -8.97
C ALA A 8 9.37 64.61 -8.73
N ILE A 9 10.01 63.54 -9.22
CA ILE A 9 9.56 62.15 -9.02
C ILE A 9 9.56 61.81 -7.52
N GLU A 10 10.63 62.14 -6.80
CA GLU A 10 10.74 61.89 -5.36
C GLU A 10 9.64 62.63 -4.57
N LYS A 11 9.31 63.86 -4.97
CA LYS A 11 8.23 64.62 -4.33
C LYS A 11 6.85 64.01 -4.58
N ILE A 12 6.60 63.54 -5.80
CA ILE A 12 5.35 62.83 -6.15
C ILE A 12 5.23 61.54 -5.35
N TYR A 13 6.32 60.76 -5.24
CA TYR A 13 6.36 59.53 -4.46
C TYR A 13 6.02 59.76 -2.98
N ARG A 14 6.61 60.79 -2.35
CA ARG A 14 6.28 61.13 -0.96
C ARG A 14 4.82 61.52 -0.77
N LEU A 15 4.23 62.23 -1.73
CA LEU A 15 2.81 62.59 -1.68
C LEU A 15 1.90 61.35 -1.76
N THR A 16 2.25 60.34 -2.55
CA THR A 16 1.50 59.08 -2.60
C THR A 16 1.51 58.30 -1.28
N LEU A 17 2.54 58.49 -0.44
CA LEU A 17 2.62 57.84 0.87
C LEU A 17 1.84 58.57 1.97
N GLN A 18 1.62 59.87 1.80
CA GLN A 18 1.03 60.74 2.82
C GLN A 18 -0.46 61.00 2.59
N ASP A 19 -0.93 60.90 1.35
CA ASP A 19 -2.30 61.21 0.95
C ASP A 19 -2.85 60.09 0.06
N ALA A 20 -3.76 59.31 0.64
CA ALA A 20 -4.40 58.16 -0.04
C ALA A 20 -5.36 58.60 -1.16
N GLU A 21 -5.94 59.79 -1.06
CA GLU A 21 -6.83 60.33 -2.09
C GLU A 21 -6.01 60.79 -3.31
N PHE A 22 -4.85 61.41 -3.04
CA PHE A 22 -3.86 61.75 -4.06
C PHE A 22 -3.31 60.52 -4.79
N ASP A 23 -2.94 59.45 -4.07
CA ASP A 23 -2.45 58.19 -4.68
C ASP A 23 -3.53 57.57 -5.59
N THR A 24 -4.77 57.52 -5.12
CA THR A 24 -5.91 56.97 -5.89
C THR A 24 -6.17 57.78 -7.16
N ALA A 25 -6.17 59.10 -7.07
CA ALA A 25 -6.35 59.98 -8.23
C ALA A 25 -5.18 59.89 -9.23
N LEU A 26 -3.94 59.79 -8.73
CA LEU A 26 -2.74 59.64 -9.56
C LEU A 26 -2.77 58.30 -10.33
N ARG A 27 -3.08 57.19 -9.66
CA ARG A 27 -3.20 55.86 -10.29
C ARG A 27 -4.28 55.84 -11.37
N LYS A 28 -5.45 56.43 -11.09
CA LYS A 28 -6.54 56.57 -12.06
C LYS A 28 -6.10 57.36 -13.30
N LYS A 29 -5.37 58.46 -13.10
CA LYS A 29 -4.88 59.32 -14.20
C LYS A 29 -3.77 58.67 -15.03
N LEU A 30 -2.99 57.79 -14.41
CA LEU A 30 -1.95 56.99 -15.06
C LEU A 30 -2.50 55.68 -15.67
N GLY A 31 -3.79 55.39 -15.53
CA GLY A 31 -4.41 54.16 -16.05
C GLY A 31 -3.98 52.89 -15.32
N ILE A 32 -3.45 53.01 -14.10
CA ILE A 32 -3.01 51.87 -13.28
C ILE A 32 -4.22 51.33 -12.54
N VAL A 33 -4.73 50.17 -12.98
CA VAL A 33 -5.81 49.44 -12.31
C VAL A 33 -5.32 48.99 -10.92
N SER A 34 -6.16 49.11 -9.89
CA SER A 34 -5.80 48.79 -8.51
C SER A 34 -5.29 47.34 -8.41
N PRO A 35 -4.16 47.07 -7.73
CA PRO A 35 -3.63 45.71 -7.57
C PRO A 35 -4.62 44.75 -6.92
N ALA A 36 -5.59 45.26 -6.16
CA ALA A 36 -6.61 44.46 -5.49
C ALA A 36 -7.48 43.63 -6.46
N ASP A 37 -7.66 44.09 -7.70
CA ASP A 37 -8.43 43.35 -8.72
C ASP A 37 -7.56 42.33 -9.49
N VAL A 38 -6.22 42.42 -9.39
CA VAL A 38 -5.27 41.51 -10.05
C VAL A 38 -4.94 40.29 -9.18
N VAL A 39 -5.01 40.44 -7.85
CA VAL A 39 -4.64 39.37 -6.89
C VAL A 39 -5.59 38.16 -6.93
N LEU A 40 -6.84 38.31 -7.40
CA LEU A 40 -7.76 37.18 -7.54
C LEU A 40 -7.52 36.35 -8.82
N GLY A 41 -6.93 36.93 -9.86
CA GLY A 41 -6.59 36.23 -11.12
C GLY A 41 -5.19 35.59 -11.12
N ASP A 42 -4.25 36.13 -10.35
CA ASP A 42 -2.88 35.60 -10.27
C ASP A 42 -2.77 34.32 -9.43
N ASN A 43 -3.70 34.08 -8.50
CA ASN A 43 -3.66 32.93 -7.61
C ASN A 43 -3.83 31.59 -8.34
N GLU A 44 -4.71 31.50 -9.34
CA GLU A 44 -4.87 30.27 -10.14
C GLU A 44 -3.63 29.97 -10.96
N ARG A 45 -3.06 30.97 -11.64
CA ARG A 45 -1.87 30.81 -12.48
C ARG A 45 -0.62 30.47 -11.64
N ILE A 46 -0.50 31.07 -10.46
CA ILE A 46 0.57 30.76 -9.50
C ILE A 46 0.37 29.34 -8.93
N ASN A 47 -0.87 28.94 -8.60
CA ASN A 47 -1.18 27.58 -8.16
C ASN A 47 -0.91 26.55 -9.27
N GLU A 48 -1.21 26.86 -10.53
CA GLU A 48 -0.87 26.03 -11.68
C GLU A 48 0.65 25.85 -11.83
N ILE A 49 1.42 26.94 -11.68
CA ILE A 49 2.89 26.86 -11.71
C ILE A 49 3.42 26.02 -10.55
N TYR A 50 2.88 26.19 -9.34
CA TYR A 50 3.26 25.37 -8.18
C TYR A 50 2.91 23.90 -8.38
N GLU A 51 1.71 23.60 -8.88
CA GLU A 51 1.31 22.22 -9.19
C GLU A 51 2.19 21.60 -10.27
N LEU A 52 2.55 22.36 -11.32
CA LEU A 52 3.48 21.88 -12.36
C LEU A 52 4.89 21.63 -11.78
N CYS A 53 5.37 22.48 -10.87
CA CYS A 53 6.65 22.29 -10.19
C CYS A 53 6.63 21.07 -9.26
N ILE A 54 5.56 20.91 -8.47
CA ILE A 54 5.36 19.76 -7.58
C ILE A 54 5.21 18.48 -8.39
N GLU A 55 4.50 18.52 -9.51
CA GLU A 55 4.33 17.38 -10.40
C GLU A 55 5.67 16.94 -11.00
N LYS A 56 6.53 17.87 -11.42
CA LYS A 56 7.91 17.54 -11.85
C LYS A 56 8.71 16.84 -10.76
N ILE A 57 8.62 17.33 -9.51
CA ILE A 57 9.30 16.71 -8.36
C ILE A 57 8.74 15.32 -8.09
N THR A 58 7.41 15.17 -8.08
CA THR A 58 6.73 13.90 -7.83
C THR A 58 7.12 12.88 -8.90
N ARG A 59 7.10 13.27 -10.19
CA ARG A 59 7.51 12.43 -11.32
C ARG A 59 8.93 11.91 -11.17
N LYS A 60 9.85 12.78 -10.74
CA LYS A 60 11.23 12.40 -10.44
C LYS A 60 11.26 11.39 -9.29
N GLN A 61 10.58 11.65 -8.18
CA GLN A 61 10.51 10.75 -7.03
C GLN A 61 9.94 9.37 -7.40
N GLY A 62 8.85 9.30 -8.16
CA GLY A 62 8.27 8.03 -8.60
C GLY A 62 9.22 7.24 -9.51
N THR A 63 9.97 7.93 -10.37
CA THR A 63 10.99 7.30 -11.22
C THR A 63 12.15 6.77 -10.38
N GLU A 64 12.62 7.55 -9.41
CA GLU A 64 13.71 7.17 -8.50
C GLU A 64 13.31 6.02 -7.57
N PHE A 65 12.09 6.03 -7.05
CA PHE A 65 11.57 5.01 -6.14
C PHE A 65 11.56 3.61 -6.77
N TYR A 66 11.28 3.53 -8.08
CA TYR A 66 11.26 2.28 -8.87
C TYR A 66 12.47 2.09 -9.80
N ALA A 67 13.51 2.93 -9.72
CA ALA A 67 14.62 2.92 -10.68
C ALA A 67 15.34 1.56 -10.77
N ASP A 68 15.53 0.92 -9.62
CA ASP A 68 16.20 -0.36 -9.40
C ASP A 68 15.21 -1.53 -9.20
N PHE A 69 13.90 -1.32 -9.43
CA PHE A 69 12.90 -2.36 -9.22
C PHE A 69 13.10 -3.55 -10.19
N PRO A 70 13.10 -4.81 -9.73
CA PRO A 70 13.55 -5.94 -10.54
C PRO A 70 12.65 -6.28 -11.74
N ILE A 71 11.36 -5.91 -11.68
CA ILE A 71 10.41 -6.16 -12.78
C ILE A 71 10.38 -4.94 -13.70
N GLU A 72 11.32 -4.91 -14.66
CA GLU A 72 11.52 -3.75 -15.56
C GLU A 72 10.24 -3.35 -16.31
N SER A 73 9.47 -4.32 -16.78
CA SER A 73 8.22 -4.09 -17.53
C SER A 73 7.15 -3.34 -16.74
N LEU A 74 7.23 -3.32 -15.40
CA LEU A 74 6.27 -2.63 -14.55
C LEU A 74 6.72 -1.22 -14.14
N ARG A 75 8.02 -0.89 -14.25
CA ARG A 75 8.59 0.36 -13.68
C ARG A 75 7.84 1.61 -14.11
N SER A 76 7.57 1.77 -15.40
CA SER A 76 6.86 2.95 -15.92
C SER A 76 5.42 3.07 -15.42
N ALA A 77 4.70 1.95 -15.36
CA ALA A 77 3.33 1.92 -14.85
C ALA A 77 3.29 2.22 -13.35
N LEU A 78 4.21 1.63 -12.57
CA LEU A 78 4.31 1.85 -11.13
C LEU A 78 4.72 3.29 -10.80
N ALA A 79 5.68 3.88 -11.53
CA ALA A 79 6.05 5.28 -11.37
C ALA A 79 4.87 6.23 -11.70
N TYR A 80 4.08 5.91 -12.73
CA TYR A 80 2.86 6.65 -13.04
C TYR A 80 1.83 6.58 -11.90
N ASP A 81 1.55 5.38 -11.37
CA ASP A 81 0.60 5.20 -10.28
C ASP A 81 1.10 5.83 -8.97
N TYR A 82 2.42 5.85 -8.71
CA TYR A 82 3.01 6.59 -7.60
C TYR A 82 2.74 8.09 -7.70
N ASN A 83 2.91 8.67 -8.88
CA ASN A 83 2.63 10.10 -9.10
C ASN A 83 1.16 10.42 -8.89
N ARG A 84 0.28 9.53 -9.35
CA ARG A 84 -1.16 9.64 -9.17
C ARG A 84 -1.53 9.55 -7.68
N MET A 85 -0.97 8.58 -6.97
CA MET A 85 -1.12 8.42 -5.52
C MET A 85 -0.70 9.68 -4.75
N GLU A 86 0.49 10.23 -5.01
CA GLU A 86 0.97 11.45 -4.35
C GLU A 86 0.10 12.67 -4.67
N ARG A 87 -0.42 12.77 -5.90
CA ARG A 87 -1.37 13.83 -6.27
C ARG A 87 -2.64 13.75 -5.43
N PHE A 88 -3.19 12.55 -5.22
CA PHE A 88 -4.39 12.36 -4.38
C PHE A 88 -4.12 12.67 -2.92
N ARG A 89 -2.96 12.27 -2.40
CA ARG A 89 -2.53 12.61 -1.04
C ARG A 89 -2.53 14.12 -0.80
N ARG A 90 -1.97 14.91 -1.73
CA ARG A 90 -1.92 16.38 -1.62
C ARG A 90 -3.29 17.06 -1.68
N LYS A 91 -4.24 16.44 -2.38
CA LYS A 91 -5.63 16.89 -2.48
C LYS A 91 -6.52 16.41 -1.33
N ASP A 92 -5.93 15.70 -0.36
CA ASP A 92 -6.63 14.98 0.71
C ASP A 92 -7.73 14.02 0.19
N ASP A 93 -7.51 13.44 -0.99
CA ASP A 93 -8.39 12.40 -1.52
C ASP A 93 -7.92 11.02 -1.05
N PHE A 94 -8.32 10.68 0.17
CA PHE A 94 -7.90 9.44 0.82
C PHE A 94 -8.36 8.18 0.06
N GLY A 95 -9.55 8.23 -0.56
CA GLY A 95 -10.09 7.10 -1.31
C GLY A 95 -9.24 6.81 -2.55
N ASP A 96 -9.03 7.84 -3.37
CA ASP A 96 -8.23 7.72 -4.59
C ASP A 96 -6.75 7.46 -4.32
N PHE A 97 -6.21 7.98 -3.21
CA PHE A 97 -4.90 7.60 -2.70
C PHE A 97 -4.81 6.09 -2.43
N CYS A 98 -5.77 5.53 -1.67
CA CYS A 98 -5.79 4.10 -1.34
C CYS A 98 -5.93 3.24 -2.60
N LEU A 99 -6.77 3.66 -3.55
CA LEU A 99 -6.94 2.98 -4.83
C LEU A 99 -5.63 2.96 -5.63
N ALA A 100 -5.00 4.12 -5.84
CA ALA A 100 -3.77 4.22 -6.62
C ALA A 100 -2.60 3.45 -5.98
N MET A 101 -2.53 3.42 -4.65
CA MET A 101 -1.54 2.60 -3.94
C MET A 101 -1.82 1.11 -4.08
N TYR A 102 -3.07 0.69 -3.87
CA TYR A 102 -3.46 -0.71 -4.00
C TYR A 102 -3.20 -1.24 -5.41
N GLN A 103 -3.44 -0.44 -6.45
CA GLN A 103 -3.15 -0.80 -7.85
C GLN A 103 -1.66 -1.12 -8.08
N GLN A 104 -0.75 -0.36 -7.47
CA GLN A 104 0.69 -0.66 -7.54
C GLN A 104 1.01 -2.04 -6.94
N ILE A 105 0.52 -2.30 -5.72
CA ILE A 105 0.72 -3.57 -5.01
C ILE A 105 0.07 -4.72 -5.78
N GLU A 106 -1.14 -4.54 -6.29
CA GLU A 106 -1.89 -5.55 -7.05
C GLU A 106 -1.17 -5.91 -8.37
N ASN A 107 -0.66 -4.91 -9.10
CA ASN A 107 0.09 -5.15 -10.34
C ASN A 107 1.35 -5.98 -10.07
N ILE A 108 2.12 -5.63 -9.03
CA ILE A 108 3.31 -6.37 -8.61
C ILE A 108 2.93 -7.80 -8.18
N THR A 109 1.91 -7.91 -7.31
CA THR A 109 1.43 -9.19 -6.79
C THR A 109 1.00 -10.13 -7.91
N ASN A 110 0.19 -9.65 -8.85
CA ASN A 110 -0.33 -10.46 -9.94
C ASN A 110 0.79 -10.92 -10.89
N TYR A 111 1.78 -10.06 -11.15
CA TYR A 111 2.95 -10.45 -11.94
C TYR A 111 3.71 -11.60 -11.28
N ILE A 112 4.05 -11.46 -10.00
CA ILE A 112 4.79 -12.48 -9.24
C ILE A 112 3.99 -13.78 -9.13
N CYS A 113 2.68 -13.70 -8.84
CA CYS A 113 1.84 -14.90 -8.72
C CYS A 113 1.53 -15.58 -10.06
N ALA A 114 1.78 -14.93 -11.19
CA ALA A 114 1.71 -15.53 -12.51
C ALA A 114 3.03 -16.21 -12.93
N ASP A 115 4.12 -15.99 -12.20
CA ASP A 115 5.42 -16.61 -12.47
C ASP A 115 5.36 -18.12 -12.18
N PRO A 116 5.62 -18.99 -13.18
CA PRO A 116 5.59 -20.44 -13.01
C PRO A 116 6.58 -20.97 -11.96
N ILE A 117 7.73 -20.32 -11.80
CA ILE A 117 8.76 -20.71 -10.81
C ILE A 117 8.24 -20.44 -9.41
N VAL A 118 7.68 -19.25 -9.18
CA VAL A 118 7.10 -18.88 -7.88
C VAL A 118 5.94 -19.81 -7.53
N ASN A 119 5.05 -20.07 -8.49
CA ASN A 119 3.95 -21.01 -8.32
C ASN A 119 4.45 -22.42 -7.95
N ARG A 120 5.44 -22.94 -8.68
CA ARG A 120 6.02 -24.26 -8.42
C ARG A 120 6.60 -24.37 -7.01
N VAL A 121 7.42 -23.39 -6.62
CA VAL A 121 8.04 -23.33 -5.29
C VAL A 121 6.97 -23.29 -4.19
N ALA A 122 5.98 -22.39 -4.32
CA ALA A 122 4.92 -22.24 -3.32
C ALA A 122 4.10 -23.53 -3.17
N SER A 123 3.68 -24.13 -4.28
CA SER A 123 2.87 -25.36 -4.28
C SER A 123 3.57 -26.53 -3.61
N LYS A 124 4.88 -26.72 -3.83
CA LYS A 124 5.67 -27.76 -3.14
C LYS A 124 5.82 -27.50 -1.65
N MET A 125 5.96 -26.23 -1.26
CA MET A 125 6.29 -25.86 0.11
C MET A 125 5.08 -25.71 1.03
N TRP A 126 3.86 -25.56 0.51
CA TRP A 126 2.66 -25.32 1.35
C TRP A 126 2.42 -26.35 2.45
N ALA A 127 2.81 -27.61 2.22
CA ALA A 127 2.67 -28.70 3.19
C ALA A 127 3.74 -28.71 4.29
N TYR A 128 4.77 -27.86 4.19
CA TYR A 128 5.90 -27.83 5.11
C TYR A 128 5.69 -26.85 6.27
N PRO A 129 6.41 -27.00 7.39
CA PRO A 129 6.25 -26.12 8.55
C PRO A 129 6.58 -24.66 8.20
N ALA A 130 5.75 -23.75 8.73
CA ALA A 130 5.74 -22.34 8.38
C ALA A 130 6.98 -21.57 8.86
N TYR A 131 7.65 -22.08 9.90
CA TYR A 131 8.72 -21.36 10.58
C TYR A 131 10.05 -22.10 10.46
N CYS A 132 11.13 -21.33 10.31
CA CYS A 132 12.50 -21.80 10.34
C CYS A 132 13.16 -21.46 11.70
N ILE A 133 14.14 -22.26 12.11
CA ILE A 133 15.11 -21.89 13.14
C ILE A 133 16.25 -21.15 12.45
N ASP A 134 16.67 -20.00 13.01
CA ASP A 134 17.80 -19.19 12.52
C ASP A 134 17.74 -18.85 11.02
N SER A 135 16.52 -18.72 10.47
CA SER A 135 16.30 -18.47 9.03
C SER A 135 16.95 -19.52 8.11
N ASP A 136 17.04 -20.76 8.57
CA ASP A 136 17.54 -21.89 7.78
C ASP A 136 16.37 -22.71 7.20
N LEU A 137 16.22 -22.68 5.86
CA LEU A 137 15.19 -23.42 5.12
C LEU A 137 15.11 -24.90 5.51
N LYS A 138 16.24 -25.52 5.88
CA LYS A 138 16.30 -26.96 6.21
C LYS A 138 15.88 -27.26 7.65
N LYS A 139 15.79 -26.26 8.52
CA LYS A 139 15.46 -26.40 9.94
C LYS A 139 14.06 -25.85 10.22
N ARG A 140 13.05 -26.59 9.77
CA ARG A 140 11.63 -26.23 9.92
C ARG A 140 10.91 -27.13 10.93
N PRO A 141 10.94 -26.82 12.23
CA PRO A 141 10.27 -27.65 13.24
C PRO A 141 8.76 -27.41 13.26
N GLY A 142 8.03 -28.39 13.81
CA GLY A 142 6.62 -28.25 14.18
C GLY A 142 5.63 -28.69 13.10
N GLU A 143 4.35 -28.65 13.46
CA GLU A 143 3.25 -29.17 12.63
C GLU A 143 2.39 -28.06 12.00
N TYR A 144 2.67 -26.80 12.30
CA TYR A 144 1.95 -25.65 11.76
C TYR A 144 2.49 -25.30 10.38
N ILE A 145 1.82 -25.78 9.34
CA ILE A 145 2.28 -25.70 7.94
C ILE A 145 2.06 -24.31 7.31
N ILE A 146 2.84 -24.00 6.26
CA ILE A 146 2.76 -22.76 5.48
C ILE A 146 1.33 -22.51 4.99
N ALA A 147 0.65 -23.53 4.46
CA ALA A 147 -0.72 -23.37 3.96
C ALA A 147 -1.68 -22.83 5.02
N ARG A 148 -1.54 -23.24 6.29
CA ARG A 148 -2.37 -22.77 7.40
C ARG A 148 -2.06 -21.33 7.79
N LEU A 149 -0.80 -20.90 7.63
CA LEU A 149 -0.40 -19.51 7.82
C LEU A 149 -0.97 -18.61 6.71
N LEU A 150 -0.93 -19.06 5.46
CA LEU A 150 -1.23 -18.21 4.30
C LEU A 150 -2.72 -18.20 3.94
N PHE A 151 -3.41 -19.35 4.02
CA PHE A 151 -4.80 -19.50 3.62
C PHE A 151 -5.75 -19.55 4.83
N ILE A 152 -5.93 -18.39 5.46
CA ILE A 152 -6.75 -18.24 6.67
C ILE A 152 -8.25 -18.37 6.35
N GLY A 153 -9.00 -18.89 7.31
CA GLY A 153 -10.46 -18.90 7.29
C GLY A 153 -11.05 -20.24 6.84
N ASN A 154 -12.35 -20.23 6.60
CA ASN A 154 -13.09 -21.38 6.11
C ASN A 154 -14.08 -20.94 5.02
N THR A 155 -14.39 -21.87 4.12
CA THR A 155 -15.41 -21.71 3.09
C THR A 155 -16.35 -22.91 3.17
N GLY A 156 -17.63 -22.67 3.47
CA GLY A 156 -18.61 -23.75 3.64
C GLY A 156 -18.22 -24.75 4.73
N GLY A 157 -17.62 -24.28 5.84
CA GLY A 157 -17.18 -25.13 6.96
C GLY A 157 -15.83 -25.82 6.76
N ASN A 158 -15.25 -25.77 5.55
CA ASN A 158 -13.96 -26.38 5.26
C ASN A 158 -12.82 -25.37 5.40
N PRO A 159 -11.70 -25.71 6.07
CA PRO A 159 -10.53 -24.84 6.14
C PRO A 159 -10.00 -24.43 4.76
N ASN A 160 -9.75 -23.14 4.57
CA ASN A 160 -9.33 -22.60 3.28
C ASN A 160 -8.03 -23.22 2.76
N TYR A 161 -7.10 -23.57 3.65
CA TYR A 161 -5.84 -24.21 3.27
C TYR A 161 -6.02 -25.59 2.62
N LEU A 162 -7.13 -26.30 2.84
CA LEU A 162 -7.41 -27.57 2.16
C LEU A 162 -7.98 -27.38 0.75
N ILE A 163 -8.66 -26.25 0.54
CA ILE A 163 -9.33 -25.95 -0.73
C ILE A 163 -8.37 -25.24 -1.68
N LYS A 164 -7.58 -24.31 -1.15
CA LYS A 164 -6.75 -23.40 -1.97
C LYS A 164 -5.48 -24.06 -2.46
N THR A 165 -4.89 -25.00 -1.73
CA THR A 165 -3.62 -25.63 -2.14
C THR A 165 -3.72 -26.48 -3.41
N SER A 166 -4.93 -26.77 -3.91
CA SER A 166 -5.16 -27.46 -5.19
C SER A 166 -5.19 -26.53 -6.40
N LYS A 167 -5.09 -25.21 -6.20
CA LYS A 167 -5.13 -24.22 -7.27
C LYS A 167 -3.78 -23.51 -7.40
N PRO A 168 -3.42 -23.05 -8.61
CA PRO A 168 -2.23 -22.23 -8.80
C PRO A 168 -2.38 -20.87 -8.10
N LEU A 169 -1.25 -20.27 -7.71
CA LEU A 169 -1.16 -18.95 -7.08
C LEU A 169 -1.93 -17.87 -7.83
N SER A 170 -1.88 -17.90 -9.17
CA SER A 170 -2.54 -16.93 -10.05
C SER A 170 -4.07 -16.92 -9.92
N GLU A 171 -4.69 -18.03 -9.48
CA GLU A 171 -6.14 -18.17 -9.34
C GLU A 171 -6.67 -17.76 -7.96
N HIS A 172 -5.78 -17.45 -7.02
CA HIS A 172 -6.19 -17.04 -5.69
C HIS A 172 -6.74 -15.61 -5.65
N TYR A 173 -7.53 -15.34 -4.61
CA TYR A 173 -7.98 -13.98 -4.32
C TYR A 173 -6.79 -13.09 -3.95
N ALA A 174 -6.93 -11.79 -4.18
CA ALA A 174 -5.86 -10.81 -3.97
C ALA A 174 -5.23 -10.92 -2.58
N TRP A 175 -6.04 -11.10 -1.54
CA TRP A 175 -5.57 -11.28 -0.17
C TRP A 175 -4.60 -12.46 0.01
N ASP A 176 -4.97 -13.63 -0.53
CA ASP A 176 -4.13 -14.82 -0.40
C ASP A 176 -2.84 -14.68 -1.22
N LYS A 177 -2.92 -14.06 -2.40
CA LYS A 177 -1.75 -13.77 -3.24
C LYS A 177 -0.77 -12.87 -2.51
N MET A 178 -1.26 -11.77 -1.93
CA MET A 178 -0.42 -10.83 -1.18
C MET A 178 0.29 -11.52 0.00
N ARG A 179 -0.40 -12.37 0.76
CA ARG A 179 0.23 -13.16 1.85
C ARG A 179 1.32 -14.09 1.34
N ASN A 180 1.10 -14.75 0.20
CA ASN A 180 2.12 -15.59 -0.44
C ASN A 180 3.33 -14.76 -0.89
N VAL A 181 3.13 -13.58 -1.48
CA VAL A 181 4.25 -12.70 -1.86
C VAL A 181 5.02 -12.25 -0.62
N VAL A 182 4.35 -11.81 0.45
CA VAL A 182 5.05 -11.42 1.69
C VAL A 182 5.88 -12.58 2.24
N TYR A 183 5.35 -13.80 2.24
CA TYR A 183 6.06 -14.96 2.77
C TYR A 183 7.22 -15.45 1.87
N PHE A 184 6.95 -15.74 0.60
CA PHE A 184 7.93 -16.34 -0.31
C PHE A 184 8.93 -15.33 -0.88
N ILE A 185 8.54 -14.08 -1.04
CA ILE A 185 9.40 -13.02 -1.58
C ILE A 185 9.98 -12.19 -0.43
N GLY A 186 9.12 -11.66 0.45
CA GLY A 186 9.56 -10.77 1.53
C GLY A 186 10.40 -11.47 2.61
N TYR A 187 9.94 -12.63 3.08
CA TYR A 187 10.68 -13.44 4.04
C TYR A 187 11.53 -14.54 3.38
N LYS A 188 11.54 -14.64 2.04
CA LYS A 188 12.26 -15.69 1.30
C LYS A 188 11.92 -17.12 1.76
N ALA A 189 10.70 -17.31 2.27
CA ALA A 189 10.24 -18.48 3.01
C ALA A 189 11.02 -18.82 4.31
N GLU A 190 11.99 -18.01 4.73
CA GLU A 190 12.86 -18.22 5.90
C GLU A 190 12.32 -17.58 7.19
N MET A 191 11.01 -17.36 7.26
CA MET A 191 10.34 -16.69 8.38
C MET A 191 10.56 -17.45 9.70
N LYS A 192 10.96 -16.77 10.77
CA LYS A 192 11.04 -17.33 12.13
C LYS A 192 9.72 -17.15 12.86
N SER A 193 9.49 -17.92 13.92
CA SER A 193 8.31 -17.74 14.77
C SER A 193 8.24 -16.34 15.41
N SER A 194 9.40 -15.74 15.71
CA SER A 194 9.52 -14.36 16.21
C SER A 194 9.02 -13.32 15.22
N ASP A 195 9.00 -13.63 13.93
CA ASP A 195 8.65 -12.68 12.87
C ASP A 195 7.13 -12.65 12.62
N TYR A 196 6.37 -13.52 13.29
CA TYR A 196 4.93 -13.67 13.09
C TYR A 196 4.15 -12.38 13.27
N ASP A 197 4.48 -11.59 14.30
CA ASP A 197 3.77 -10.35 14.58
C ASP A 197 4.01 -9.31 13.48
N SER A 198 5.25 -9.15 13.02
CA SER A 198 5.60 -8.27 11.90
C SER A 198 4.99 -8.74 10.58
N PHE A 199 5.00 -10.04 10.30
CA PHE A 199 4.32 -10.63 9.16
C PHE A 199 2.81 -10.33 9.17
N ASN A 200 2.17 -10.53 10.33
CA ASN A 200 0.75 -10.26 10.51
C ASN A 200 0.42 -8.77 10.41
N GLU A 201 1.27 -7.88 10.92
CA GLU A 201 1.07 -6.43 10.83
C GLU A 201 1.07 -5.99 9.36
N ILE A 202 2.05 -6.42 8.57
CA ILE A 202 2.14 -6.10 7.14
C ILE A 202 0.92 -6.65 6.39
N CYS A 203 0.57 -7.92 6.64
CA CYS A 203 -0.63 -8.50 6.06
C CYS A 203 -1.86 -7.68 6.47
N SER A 204 -2.05 -7.38 7.75
CA SER A 204 -3.20 -6.61 8.23
C SER A 204 -3.32 -5.26 7.52
N LEU A 205 -2.20 -4.54 7.34
CA LEU A 205 -2.17 -3.27 6.61
C LEU A 205 -2.56 -3.43 5.13
N LEU A 206 -2.15 -4.53 4.46
CA LEU A 206 -2.59 -4.85 3.10
C LEU A 206 -4.10 -5.08 3.03
N SER A 207 -4.68 -5.78 4.02
CA SER A 207 -6.14 -5.97 4.11
C SER A 207 -6.86 -4.64 4.33
N GLU A 208 -6.36 -3.82 5.26
CA GLU A 208 -6.92 -2.50 5.54
C GLU A 208 -6.91 -1.62 4.28
N LEU A 209 -5.80 -1.58 3.54
CA LEU A 209 -5.69 -0.87 2.27
C LEU A 209 -6.70 -1.38 1.23
N TYR A 210 -6.86 -2.71 1.11
CA TYR A 210 -7.87 -3.31 0.23
C TYR A 210 -9.29 -2.87 0.60
N GLN A 211 -9.64 -2.82 1.89
CA GLN A 211 -10.94 -2.33 2.35
C GLN A 211 -11.13 -0.84 2.01
N CYS A 212 -10.10 -0.02 2.20
CA CYS A 212 -10.16 1.40 1.81
C CYS A 212 -10.31 1.58 0.31
N ARG A 213 -9.62 0.79 -0.53
CA ARG A 213 -9.80 0.80 -1.98
C ARG A 213 -11.25 0.50 -2.38
N ASN A 214 -11.94 -0.37 -1.64
CA ASN A 214 -13.33 -0.72 -1.94
C ASN A 214 -14.33 0.42 -1.71
N THR A 215 -13.96 1.50 -0.98
CA THR A 215 -14.84 2.67 -0.83
C THR A 215 -14.95 3.51 -2.09
N ASN A 216 -13.99 3.37 -3.02
CA ASN A 216 -14.01 4.03 -4.32
C ASN A 216 -14.81 3.30 -5.39
N HIS A 217 -15.20 2.05 -5.14
CA HIS A 217 -16.12 1.32 -6.01
C HIS A 217 -17.55 1.81 -5.80
N ARG A 218 -17.86 3.02 -6.28
CA ARG A 218 -19.22 3.59 -6.32
C ARG A 218 -20.23 2.76 -7.15
N HIS A 219 -19.87 1.60 -7.71
CA HIS A 219 -20.70 0.90 -8.71
C HIS A 219 -20.69 -0.63 -8.69
N THR A 220 -20.07 -1.31 -7.72
CA THR A 220 -20.41 -2.73 -7.56
C THR A 220 -21.72 -2.77 -6.79
N GLY A 221 -22.82 -3.14 -7.45
CA GLY A 221 -24.18 -3.28 -6.88
C GLY A 221 -24.31 -4.33 -5.77
N LEU A 222 -23.29 -4.49 -4.94
CA LEU A 222 -23.32 -5.19 -3.67
C LEU A 222 -24.09 -4.31 -2.68
N SER A 223 -25.28 -4.79 -2.34
CA SER A 223 -26.06 -4.30 -1.22
C SER A 223 -25.26 -4.54 0.06
N GLU A 224 -24.84 -3.44 0.67
CA GLU A 224 -24.26 -3.33 2.01
C GLU A 224 -22.78 -3.75 2.18
N ILE A 225 -22.03 -2.84 2.80
CA ILE A 225 -20.66 -3.07 3.27
C ILE A 225 -20.73 -4.10 4.41
N SER A 226 -19.93 -5.17 4.30
CA SER A 226 -19.84 -6.19 5.36
C SER A 226 -19.52 -5.57 6.72
N GLU A 227 -20.01 -6.17 7.80
CA GLU A 227 -19.72 -5.73 9.19
C GLU A 227 -18.22 -5.53 9.42
N HIS A 228 -17.43 -6.50 8.95
CA HIS A 228 -15.97 -6.47 9.07
C HIS A 228 -15.35 -5.28 8.33
N SER A 229 -15.76 -5.06 7.07
CA SER A 229 -15.32 -3.89 6.29
C SER A 229 -15.71 -2.59 6.97
N ARG A 230 -16.90 -2.50 7.57
CA ARG A 230 -17.37 -1.30 8.27
C ARG A 230 -16.52 -0.98 9.48
N GLN A 231 -16.24 -1.97 10.33
CA GLN A 231 -15.39 -1.81 11.52
C GLN A 231 -13.99 -1.31 11.15
N ILE A 232 -13.39 -1.84 10.08
CA ILE A 232 -12.09 -1.36 9.58
C ILE A 232 -12.18 0.09 9.12
N LEU A 233 -13.20 0.45 8.34
CA LEU A 233 -13.35 1.83 7.84
C LEU A 233 -13.63 2.82 8.96
N GLU A 234 -14.39 2.45 9.99
CA GLU A 234 -14.65 3.28 11.17
C GLU A 234 -13.39 3.50 12.01
N LYS A 235 -12.50 2.50 12.10
CA LYS A 235 -11.17 2.63 12.71
C LYS A 235 -10.27 3.61 11.94
N ILE A 236 -10.33 3.59 10.61
CA ILE A 236 -9.40 4.34 9.73
C ILE A 236 -9.83 5.80 9.53
N ARG A 237 -11.13 6.05 9.29
CA ARG A 237 -11.67 7.39 8.97
C ARG A 237 -11.23 8.52 9.91
N PRO A 238 -11.23 8.36 11.25
CA PRO A 238 -10.80 9.43 12.15
C PRO A 238 -9.27 9.65 12.15
N LEU A 239 -8.50 8.75 11.53
CA LEU A 239 -7.04 8.71 11.58
C LEU A 239 -6.39 8.80 10.19
N LYS A 240 -7.07 9.36 9.18
CA LYS A 240 -6.58 9.40 7.78
C LYS A 240 -5.14 9.90 7.65
N SER A 241 -4.77 10.99 8.32
CA SER A 241 -3.39 11.54 8.30
C SER A 241 -2.34 10.52 8.72
N PHE A 242 -2.65 9.71 9.74
CA PHE A 242 -1.80 8.63 10.20
C PHE A 242 -1.77 7.47 9.20
N TYR A 243 -2.91 7.13 8.59
CA TYR A 243 -2.99 6.07 7.59
C TYR A 243 -2.31 6.40 6.26
N TYR A 244 -2.28 7.66 5.82
CA TYR A 244 -1.43 8.06 4.70
C TYR A 244 0.02 7.64 4.96
N SER A 245 0.53 7.94 6.16
CA SER A 245 1.91 7.61 6.56
C SER A 245 2.13 6.10 6.67
N LYS A 246 1.20 5.37 7.31
CA LYS A 246 1.27 3.91 7.43
C LYS A 246 1.28 3.22 6.07
N PHE A 247 0.39 3.64 5.17
CA PHE A 247 0.28 3.07 3.84
C PHE A 247 1.50 3.40 2.97
N HIS A 248 2.11 4.57 3.13
CA HIS A 248 3.42 4.84 2.53
C HIS A 248 4.53 3.89 3.02
N GLY A 249 4.59 3.67 4.33
CA GLY A 249 5.52 2.71 4.93
C GLY A 249 5.29 1.31 4.38
N LEU A 250 4.02 0.89 4.26
CA LEU A 250 3.64 -0.38 3.66
C LEU A 250 4.12 -0.50 2.21
N LEU A 251 3.83 0.49 1.35
CA LEU A 251 4.26 0.45 -0.05
C LEU A 251 5.79 0.34 -0.17
N SER A 252 6.51 1.13 0.62
CA SER A 252 7.98 1.11 0.65
C SER A 252 8.51 -0.26 1.06
N GLN A 253 7.98 -0.82 2.15
CA GLN A 253 8.37 -2.15 2.63
C GLN A 253 8.04 -3.26 1.62
N TYR A 254 6.88 -3.19 0.98
CA TYR A 254 6.44 -4.17 -0.01
C TYR A 254 7.32 -4.14 -1.26
N VAL A 255 7.68 -2.94 -1.73
CA VAL A 255 8.61 -2.77 -2.84
C VAL A 255 10.01 -3.28 -2.49
N GLU A 256 10.48 -3.01 -1.27
CA GLU A 256 11.77 -3.48 -0.78
C GLU A 256 11.84 -5.00 -0.67
N TYR A 257 10.76 -5.64 -0.22
CA TYR A 257 10.63 -7.10 -0.25
C TYR A 257 10.82 -7.66 -1.65
N VAL A 258 10.18 -7.05 -2.65
CA VAL A 258 10.28 -7.51 -4.03
C VAL A 258 11.66 -7.26 -4.61
N LYS A 259 12.27 -6.10 -4.35
CA LYS A 259 13.66 -5.80 -4.77
C LYS A 259 14.66 -6.84 -4.28
N ASN A 260 14.50 -7.28 -3.03
CA ASN A 260 15.46 -8.18 -2.39
C ASN A 260 15.14 -9.67 -2.51
N GLY A 261 13.91 -10.02 -2.92
CA GLY A 261 13.42 -11.39 -2.96
C GLY A 261 12.95 -11.88 -4.31
N TYR A 262 12.88 -11.02 -5.35
CA TYR A 262 12.46 -11.39 -6.70
C TYR A 262 13.51 -10.98 -7.75
N PRO A 263 13.89 -11.86 -8.70
CA PRO A 263 13.50 -13.27 -8.82
C PRO A 263 13.90 -14.13 -7.61
N LEU A 264 13.26 -15.29 -7.44
CA LEU A 264 13.61 -16.22 -6.36
C LEU A 264 15.07 -16.66 -6.48
N GLU A 265 15.78 -16.72 -5.35
CA GLU A 265 17.15 -17.22 -5.30
C GLU A 265 17.21 -18.74 -5.56
N ASP A 266 18.26 -19.18 -6.25
CA ASP A 266 18.48 -20.60 -6.58
C ASP A 266 18.44 -21.50 -5.34
N LYS A 267 18.97 -21.02 -4.20
CA LYS A 267 18.91 -21.74 -2.91
C LYS A 267 17.50 -22.16 -2.53
N LEU A 268 16.51 -21.30 -2.70
CA LEU A 268 15.11 -21.58 -2.37
C LEU A 268 14.48 -22.51 -3.41
N ILE A 269 14.81 -22.31 -4.68
CA ILE A 269 14.33 -23.16 -5.79
C ILE A 269 14.85 -24.59 -5.59
N ASP A 270 16.15 -24.76 -5.40
CA ASP A 270 16.81 -26.05 -5.16
C ASP A 270 16.29 -26.74 -3.91
N TYR A 271 16.09 -25.96 -2.83
CA TYR A 271 15.47 -26.48 -1.62
C TYR A 271 14.08 -27.02 -1.91
N ALA A 272 13.19 -26.22 -2.52
CA ALA A 272 11.83 -26.64 -2.85
C ALA A 272 11.83 -27.86 -3.80
N ASP A 273 12.74 -27.91 -4.76
CA ASP A 273 12.83 -29.02 -5.70
C ASP A 273 13.38 -30.32 -5.08
N SER A 274 14.11 -30.23 -3.96
CA SER A 274 14.57 -31.39 -3.18
C SER A 274 13.50 -31.99 -2.25
N LEU A 275 12.38 -31.29 -2.04
CA LEU A 275 11.34 -31.71 -1.10
C LEU A 275 10.47 -32.83 -1.71
N PRO A 276 10.14 -33.86 -0.92
CA PRO A 276 9.12 -34.83 -1.33
C PRO A 276 7.73 -34.17 -1.38
N ASP A 277 6.87 -34.71 -2.23
CA ASP A 277 5.46 -34.31 -2.24
C ASP A 277 4.76 -34.82 -0.98
N ILE A 278 4.05 -33.91 -0.28
CA ILE A 278 3.30 -34.23 0.93
C ILE A 278 1.85 -33.80 0.74
N ASP A 279 0.94 -34.76 0.86
CA ASP A 279 -0.49 -34.47 0.87
C ASP A 279 -0.87 -33.67 2.11
N ILE A 280 -1.54 -32.54 1.89
CA ILE A 280 -2.07 -31.73 2.98
C ILE A 280 -3.34 -32.40 3.51
N LYS A 281 -3.22 -33.00 4.69
CA LYS A 281 -4.33 -33.68 5.37
C LYS A 281 -5.04 -32.75 6.34
N PRO A 282 -6.35 -32.95 6.58
CA PRO A 282 -7.05 -32.25 7.65
C PRO A 282 -6.42 -32.61 9.00
N GLN A 283 -5.84 -31.63 9.69
CA GLN A 283 -5.49 -31.81 11.09
C GLN A 283 -6.77 -31.70 11.92
N ILE A 284 -7.34 -32.84 12.31
CA ILE A 284 -8.47 -32.90 13.22
C ILE A 284 -7.95 -32.60 14.64
N SER A 285 -7.84 -31.32 14.98
CA SER A 285 -7.70 -30.93 16.38
C SER A 285 -9.09 -30.99 17.02
N ILE A 286 -9.35 -32.00 17.85
CA ILE A 286 -10.54 -32.01 18.71
C ILE A 286 -10.43 -30.79 19.62
N ASN A 287 -11.31 -29.81 19.41
CA ASN A 287 -11.38 -28.63 20.26
C ASN A 287 -12.11 -29.04 21.56
N ILE A 288 -11.39 -29.61 22.52
CA ILE A 288 -11.98 -29.97 23.83
C ILE A 288 -12.26 -28.67 24.58
N LYS A 289 -13.44 -28.08 24.38
CA LYS A 289 -13.97 -27.03 25.23
C LYS A 289 -14.47 -27.66 26.52
N GLY A 290 -13.74 -27.40 27.60
CA GLY A 290 -14.07 -27.85 28.95
C GLY A 290 -13.59 -29.28 29.22
N LYS A 291 -12.76 -29.45 30.24
CA LYS A 291 -12.61 -30.76 30.87
C LYS A 291 -13.99 -31.15 31.40
N ILE A 292 -14.56 -32.24 30.91
CA ILE A 292 -15.68 -32.88 31.60
C ILE A 292 -15.10 -33.39 32.92
N ASP A 293 -15.49 -32.75 34.01
CA ASP A 293 -15.18 -33.20 35.36
C ASP A 293 -16.09 -34.40 35.65
N LEU A 294 -15.56 -35.61 35.45
CA LEU A 294 -16.30 -36.86 35.60
C LEU A 294 -16.84 -37.05 37.02
N ASP A 295 -16.26 -36.35 38.01
CA ASP A 295 -16.69 -36.38 39.41
C ASP A 295 -17.97 -35.56 39.66
N LYS A 296 -18.45 -34.78 38.68
CA LYS A 296 -19.70 -34.00 38.74
C LYS A 296 -20.88 -34.67 38.03
N ILE A 297 -20.70 -35.85 37.45
CA ILE A 297 -21.80 -36.61 36.86
C ILE A 297 -22.50 -37.36 38.00
N PRO A 298 -23.80 -37.08 38.30
CA PRO A 298 -24.51 -37.82 39.33
C PRO A 298 -24.55 -39.29 38.93
N LYS A 299 -23.93 -40.13 39.77
CA LYS A 299 -23.95 -41.59 39.62
C LYS A 299 -25.42 -42.02 39.71
N ARG A 300 -25.93 -42.61 38.63
CA ARG A 300 -27.19 -43.36 38.63
C ARG A 300 -26.97 -44.74 39.22
#